data_AF-A0A1W5D4G7-F1
#
_entry.id   AF-A0A1W5D4G7-F1
#
_cell.length_a   1.000
_cell.length_b   1.000
_cell.length_c   1.000
_cell.angle_alpha   90.00
_cell.angle_beta   90.00
_cell.angle_gamma   90.00
#
_symmetry.space_group_name_H-M   'P 1'
#
loop_
_entity.id
_entity.type
_entity.pdbx_description
1 polymer ?
#
loop_
_entity_poly.entity_id
_entity_poly.type
_entity_poly.pdbx_seq_one_letter_code
_entity_poly.pdbx_strand_id
1 'polypeptide(L)'
;MSNMGKPDFALCGPFNGKDSQSAARWLNKLEWELRKYSTSGAIDPAKFLQAVDLLLADNAVVWAETTPGITDLLKTPVPTSDTVTQFKALFTQQYPVKVLEATTVHFDSEISDLQQQDGEALIAYYKRTAGLLSWVGGKDRPKPTSSVPNP
;
A
#
# COMPACT_ATOMS: atom_id res chain seq x y z
N MET A 1 -3.12 12.84 -34.65
CA MET A 1 -4.41 12.15 -34.42
C MET A 1 -4.13 10.97 -33.51
N SER A 2 -4.28 11.15 -32.20
CA SER A 2 -4.04 10.08 -31.23
C SER A 2 -5.21 9.11 -31.29
N ASN A 3 -4.93 7.85 -31.55
CA ASN A 3 -5.89 6.76 -31.57
C ASN A 3 -6.56 6.71 -30.18
N MET A 4 -7.75 7.32 -30.01
CA MET A 4 -8.50 7.25 -28.76
C MET A 4 -9.10 5.84 -28.66
N GLY A 5 -8.25 4.87 -28.34
CA GLY A 5 -8.66 3.53 -27.96
C GLY A 5 -9.54 3.56 -26.72
N LYS A 6 -10.23 2.46 -26.42
CA LYS A 6 -10.88 2.29 -25.12
C LYS A 6 -9.79 2.03 -24.06
N PRO A 7 -10.06 2.31 -22.77
CA PRO A 7 -9.17 1.87 -21.69
C PRO A 7 -9.03 0.34 -21.76
N ASP A 8 -7.79 -0.16 -21.77
CA ASP A 8 -7.47 -1.58 -21.71
C ASP A 8 -7.23 -2.06 -20.27
N PHE A 9 -7.18 -1.12 -19.32
CA PHE A 9 -6.99 -1.34 -17.88
C PHE A 9 -5.73 -2.15 -17.54
N ALA A 10 -4.72 -2.12 -18.42
CA ALA A 10 -3.51 -2.90 -18.27
C ALA A 10 -2.66 -2.47 -17.06
N LEU A 11 -2.77 -1.21 -16.63
CA LEU A 11 -2.02 -0.70 -15.48
C LEU A 11 -2.66 -1.08 -14.14
N CYS A 12 -3.98 -0.90 -14.00
CA CYS A 12 -4.68 -1.22 -12.76
C CYS A 12 -4.97 -2.73 -12.61
N GLY A 13 -5.39 -3.38 -13.69
CA GLY A 13 -5.83 -4.78 -13.70
C GLY A 13 -7.02 -5.04 -12.76
N PRO A 14 -7.46 -6.30 -12.63
CA PRO A 14 -8.53 -6.66 -11.73
C PRO A 14 -8.13 -6.49 -10.27
N PHE A 15 -9.09 -6.06 -9.44
CA PHE A 15 -8.94 -5.99 -7.99
C PHE A 15 -9.59 -7.20 -7.35
N ASN A 16 -8.78 -8.09 -6.79
CA ASN A 16 -9.24 -9.37 -6.23
C ASN A 16 -9.52 -9.33 -4.72
N GLY A 17 -9.22 -8.22 -4.05
CA GLY A 17 -9.42 -8.07 -2.62
C GLY A 17 -8.47 -8.91 -1.75
N LYS A 18 -7.30 -9.31 -2.28
CA LYS A 18 -6.26 -9.97 -1.50
C LYS A 18 -5.49 -8.97 -0.65
N ASP A 19 -4.96 -9.45 0.47
CA ASP A 19 -4.23 -8.67 1.48
C ASP A 19 -3.04 -7.85 0.96
N SER A 20 -2.47 -8.22 -0.18
CA SER A 20 -1.36 -7.50 -0.84
C SER A 20 -1.83 -6.36 -1.76
N GLN A 21 -3.13 -6.21 -2.00
CA GLN A 21 -3.70 -5.16 -2.84
C GLN A 21 -4.26 -4.02 -1.98
N SER A 22 -3.63 -2.84 -2.09
CA SER A 22 -4.17 -1.61 -1.50
C SER A 22 -5.21 -0.98 -2.43
N ALA A 23 -6.43 -0.76 -1.94
CA ALA A 23 -7.46 -0.05 -2.69
C ALA A 23 -6.99 1.35 -3.12
N ALA A 24 -6.33 2.10 -2.23
CA ALA A 24 -5.83 3.44 -2.55
C ALA A 24 -4.85 3.43 -3.74
N ARG A 25 -3.91 2.49 -3.77
CA ARG A 25 -2.96 2.38 -4.90
C ARG A 25 -3.65 1.94 -6.18
N TRP A 26 -4.61 1.03 -6.08
CA TRP A 26 -5.36 0.57 -7.25
C TRP A 26 -6.26 1.67 -7.83
N LEU A 27 -6.97 2.42 -6.98
CA LEU A 27 -7.79 3.58 -7.36
C LEU A 27 -6.97 4.63 -8.12
N ASN A 28 -5.76 4.94 -7.65
CA ASN A 28 -4.88 5.90 -8.32
C ASN A 28 -4.52 5.45 -9.74
N LYS A 29 -4.28 4.15 -9.95
CA LYS A 29 -3.99 3.60 -11.27
C LYS A 29 -5.21 3.67 -12.18
N LEU A 30 -6.38 3.29 -11.67
CA LEU A 30 -7.64 3.36 -12.39
C LEU A 30 -7.95 4.80 -12.84
N GLU A 31 -7.83 5.76 -11.93
CA GLU A 31 -8.03 7.17 -12.26
C GLU A 31 -7.06 7.68 -13.32
N TRP A 32 -5.79 7.29 -13.23
CA TRP A 32 -4.79 7.68 -14.21
C TRP A 32 -5.11 7.13 -15.60
N GLU A 33 -5.54 5.87 -15.70
CA GLU A 33 -5.97 5.29 -16.96
C GLU A 33 -7.22 6.00 -17.51
N LEU A 34 -8.24 6.21 -16.69
CA LEU A 34 -9.46 6.90 -17.12
C LEU A 34 -9.21 8.35 -17.58
N ARG A 35 -8.29 9.07 -16.92
CA ARG A 35 -7.90 10.44 -17.31
C ARG A 35 -7.28 10.50 -18.71
N LYS A 36 -6.51 9.48 -19.12
CA LYS A 36 -5.91 9.43 -20.46
C LYS A 36 -6.93 9.43 -21.58
N TYR A 37 -8.12 8.89 -21.31
CA TYR A 37 -9.20 8.77 -22.28
C TYR A 37 -10.31 9.81 -22.04
N SER A 38 -10.10 10.74 -21.12
CA SER A 38 -11.01 11.86 -20.89
C SER A 38 -10.70 13.00 -21.85
N THR A 39 -11.73 13.51 -22.53
CA THR A 39 -11.63 14.70 -23.40
C THR A 39 -11.54 16.00 -22.59
N SER A 40 -12.07 16.03 -21.37
CA SER A 40 -12.10 17.22 -20.50
C SER A 40 -11.05 17.18 -19.38
N GLY A 41 -10.32 16.07 -19.22
CA GLY A 41 -9.43 15.82 -18.07
C GLY A 41 -10.17 15.41 -16.78
N ALA A 42 -11.48 15.64 -16.70
CA ALA A 42 -12.33 15.14 -15.62
C ALA A 42 -12.79 13.70 -15.90
N ILE A 43 -12.85 12.87 -14.86
CA ILE A 43 -13.38 11.51 -14.98
C ILE A 43 -14.89 11.59 -14.77
N ASP A 44 -15.65 11.06 -15.73
CA ASP A 44 -17.09 10.92 -15.60
C ASP A 44 -17.44 9.93 -14.46
N PRO A 45 -18.30 10.30 -13.48
CA PRO A 45 -18.64 9.43 -12.37
C PRO A 45 -19.24 8.07 -12.77
N ALA A 46 -20.04 8.04 -13.84
CA ALA A 46 -20.66 6.80 -14.31
C ALA A 46 -19.61 5.88 -14.94
N LYS A 47 -18.71 6.43 -15.76
CA LYS A 47 -17.57 5.67 -16.31
C LYS A 47 -16.65 5.14 -15.21
N PHE A 48 -16.44 5.91 -14.14
CA PHE A 48 -15.65 5.47 -13.00
C PHE A 48 -16.27 4.25 -12.33
N LEU A 49 -17.55 4.33 -11.93
CA LEU A 49 -18.21 3.22 -11.22
C LEU A 49 -18.42 1.99 -12.12
N GLN A 50 -18.68 2.18 -13.42
CA GLN A 50 -18.72 1.06 -14.38
C GLN A 50 -17.37 0.36 -14.52
N ALA A 51 -16.27 1.13 -14.56
CA ALA A 51 -14.93 0.54 -14.60
C ALA A 51 -14.60 -0.20 -13.31
N VAL A 52 -15.02 0.33 -12.16
CA VAL A 52 -14.90 -0.38 -10.88
C VAL A 52 -15.64 -1.70 -10.93
N ASP A 53 -16.94 -1.69 -11.24
CA ASP A 53 -17.79 -2.88 -11.28
C ASP A 53 -17.23 -3.97 -12.21
N LEU A 54 -16.72 -3.56 -13.38
CA LEU A 54 -16.07 -4.44 -14.34
C LEU A 54 -14.77 -5.09 -13.82
N LEU A 55 -14.02 -4.37 -12.98
CA LEU A 55 -12.67 -4.78 -12.57
C LEU A 55 -12.62 -5.40 -11.18
N LEU A 56 -13.71 -5.40 -10.41
CA LEU A 56 -13.79 -6.21 -9.21
C LEU A 56 -13.72 -7.70 -9.61
N ALA A 57 -12.94 -8.47 -8.86
CA ALA A 57 -12.81 -9.92 -9.02
C ALA A 57 -12.79 -10.62 -7.66
N ASP A 58 -13.00 -11.93 -7.66
CA ASP A 58 -12.88 -12.80 -6.49
C ASP A 58 -13.59 -12.23 -5.24
N ASN A 59 -12.86 -12.09 -4.13
CA ASN A 59 -13.38 -11.61 -2.85
C ASN A 59 -13.96 -10.19 -2.95
N ALA A 60 -13.45 -9.37 -3.87
CA ALA A 60 -13.92 -8.00 -4.03
C ALA A 60 -15.32 -7.93 -4.65
N VAL A 61 -15.65 -8.84 -5.58
CA VAL A 61 -17.02 -8.98 -6.12
C VAL A 61 -17.95 -9.43 -5.03
N VAL A 62 -17.58 -10.49 -4.30
CA VAL A 62 -18.41 -11.02 -3.20
C VAL A 62 -18.71 -9.93 -2.20
N TRP A 63 -17.70 -9.17 -1.77
CA TRP A 63 -17.90 -8.04 -0.87
C TRP A 63 -18.87 -6.98 -1.43
N ALA A 64 -18.71 -6.60 -2.70
CA ALA A 64 -19.54 -5.57 -3.34
C ALA A 64 -21.01 -6.02 -3.46
N GLU A 65 -21.26 -7.30 -3.73
CA GLU A 65 -22.59 -7.90 -3.83
C GLU A 65 -23.25 -8.14 -2.47
N THR A 66 -22.46 -8.46 -1.43
CA THR A 66 -23.00 -8.74 -0.08
C THR A 66 -23.15 -7.50 0.80
N THR A 67 -22.63 -6.35 0.36
CA THR A 67 -22.68 -5.09 1.13
C THR A 67 -23.74 -4.16 0.51
N PRO A 68 -24.94 -4.02 1.11
CA PRO A 68 -26.06 -3.29 0.49
C PRO A 68 -25.68 -1.86 0.07
N GLY A 69 -24.98 -1.13 0.95
CA GLY A 69 -24.56 0.24 0.64
C GLY A 69 -23.56 0.35 -0.51
N ILE A 70 -22.79 -0.69 -0.81
CA ILE A 70 -21.88 -0.72 -1.96
C ILE A 70 -22.64 -1.06 -3.24
N THR A 71 -23.51 -2.07 -3.17
CA THR A 71 -24.37 -2.44 -4.29
C THR A 71 -25.22 -1.26 -4.75
N ASP A 72 -25.79 -0.48 -3.82
CA ASP A 72 -26.61 0.70 -4.12
C ASP A 72 -25.79 1.81 -4.80
N LEU A 73 -24.55 2.03 -4.34
CA LEU A 73 -23.64 3.01 -4.96
C LEU A 73 -23.27 2.61 -6.38
N LEU A 74 -22.95 1.33 -6.62
CA LEU A 74 -22.58 0.83 -7.95
C LEU A 74 -23.76 0.83 -8.93
N LYS A 75 -24.98 0.60 -8.44
CA LYS A 75 -26.21 0.61 -9.25
C LYS A 75 -26.88 1.98 -9.35
N THR A 76 -26.26 3.04 -8.82
CA THR A 76 -26.82 4.40 -8.87
C THR A 76 -27.00 4.85 -10.32
N PRO A 77 -28.22 5.22 -10.78
CA PRO A 77 -28.48 5.50 -12.20
C PRO A 77 -27.76 6.73 -12.75
N VAL A 78 -27.61 7.78 -11.92
CA VAL A 78 -26.93 9.03 -12.26
C VAL A 78 -25.94 9.34 -11.13
N PRO A 79 -24.78 8.69 -11.11
CA PRO A 79 -23.81 8.88 -10.04
C PRO A 79 -23.20 10.27 -10.10
N THR A 80 -22.96 10.86 -8.94
CA THR A 80 -22.34 12.18 -8.80
C THR A 80 -20.89 12.05 -8.31
N SER A 81 -20.19 13.17 -8.22
CA SER A 81 -18.87 13.22 -7.56
C SER A 81 -18.94 12.74 -6.10
N ASP A 82 -20.07 12.98 -5.43
CA ASP A 82 -20.26 12.56 -4.03
C ASP A 82 -20.44 11.04 -3.95
N THR A 83 -21.19 10.44 -4.88
CA THR A 83 -21.32 8.97 -5.00
C THR A 83 -19.94 8.31 -5.15
N VAL A 84 -19.09 8.86 -6.02
CA VAL A 84 -17.72 8.37 -6.23
C VAL A 84 -16.86 8.56 -4.99
N THR A 85 -17.01 9.68 -4.29
CA THR A 85 -16.26 9.98 -3.06
C THR A 85 -16.64 9.02 -1.94
N GLN A 86 -17.94 8.76 -1.78
CA GLN A 86 -18.47 7.80 -0.82
C GLN A 86 -17.99 6.37 -1.12
N PHE A 87 -18.05 5.95 -2.39
CA PHE A 87 -17.53 4.65 -2.80
C PHE A 87 -16.04 4.51 -2.45
N LYS A 88 -15.22 5.51 -2.81
CA LYS A 88 -13.77 5.48 -2.53
C LYS A 88 -13.49 5.36 -1.03
N ALA A 89 -14.21 6.11 -0.20
CA ALA A 89 -14.06 6.03 1.25
C ALA A 89 -14.32 4.61 1.77
N LEU A 90 -15.48 4.04 1.43
CA LEU A 90 -15.85 2.69 1.85
C LEU A 90 -14.90 1.62 1.30
N PHE A 91 -14.47 1.76 0.04
CA PHE A 91 -13.55 0.83 -0.60
C PHE A 91 -12.16 0.86 0.07
N THR A 92 -11.65 2.04 0.41
CA THR A 92 -10.39 2.17 1.16
C THR A 92 -10.50 1.73 2.62
N GLN A 93 -11.69 1.81 3.22
CA GLN A 93 -11.94 1.27 4.55
C GLN A 93 -11.94 -0.26 4.54
N GLN A 94 -12.56 -0.87 3.52
CA GLN A 94 -12.58 -2.34 3.38
C GLN A 94 -11.20 -2.91 3.05
N TYR A 95 -10.46 -2.24 2.17
CA TYR A 95 -9.14 -2.68 1.71
C TYR A 95 -8.09 -1.62 2.05
N PRO A 96 -7.78 -1.47 3.35
CA PRO A 96 -6.84 -0.44 3.79
C PRO A 96 -5.47 -0.69 3.16
N VAL A 97 -4.65 0.37 3.13
CA VAL A 97 -3.22 0.18 2.98
C VAL A 97 -2.79 -0.67 4.16
N LYS A 98 -2.55 -1.97 3.94
CA LYS A 98 -1.68 -2.72 4.83
C LYS A 98 -0.31 -2.07 4.67
N VAL A 99 -0.07 -1.05 5.48
CA VAL A 99 1.26 -0.87 6.03
C VAL A 99 1.47 -2.25 6.64
N LEU A 100 2.32 -3.08 6.03
CA LEU A 100 2.97 -4.10 6.83
C LEU A 100 3.42 -3.28 8.03
N GLU A 101 2.76 -3.41 9.18
CA GLU A 101 3.46 -3.19 10.43
C GLU A 101 4.75 -3.94 10.18
N ALA A 102 5.82 -3.17 9.98
CA ALA A 102 7.11 -3.70 9.59
C ALA A 102 7.25 -4.88 10.50
N THR A 103 7.22 -6.10 9.93
CA THR A 103 7.15 -7.33 10.70
C THR A 103 8.07 -7.04 11.86
N THR A 104 7.54 -6.93 13.07
CA THR A 104 8.37 -6.66 14.23
C THR A 104 9.12 -7.96 14.37
N VAL A 105 10.16 -8.10 13.55
CA VAL A 105 11.18 -9.11 13.69
C VAL A 105 11.71 -8.71 15.05
N HIS A 106 11.25 -9.45 16.06
CA HIS A 106 11.75 -9.32 17.40
C HIS A 106 13.20 -9.79 17.33
N PHE A 107 14.07 -8.87 16.93
CA PHE A 107 15.51 -9.04 16.97
C PHE A 107 15.99 -9.27 18.39
N ASP A 108 15.13 -9.07 19.39
CA ASP A 108 15.37 -9.41 20.78
C ASP A 108 15.86 -10.85 20.94
N SER A 109 15.32 -11.84 20.20
CA SER A 109 15.84 -13.22 20.27
C SER A 109 17.20 -13.35 19.60
N GLU A 110 17.36 -12.80 18.39
CA GLU A 110 18.63 -12.87 17.65
C GLU A 110 19.78 -12.14 18.36
N ILE A 111 19.48 -11.03 19.06
CA ILE A 111 20.42 -10.25 19.85
C ILE A 111 20.70 -10.94 21.19
N SER A 112 19.69 -11.52 21.84
CA SER A 112 19.89 -12.25 23.11
C SER A 112 20.73 -13.51 22.94
N ASP A 113 20.65 -14.15 21.77
CA ASP A 113 21.40 -15.35 21.42
C ASP A 113 22.76 -15.05 20.76
N LEU A 114 23.19 -13.77 20.71
CA LEU A 114 24.50 -13.39 20.18
C LEU A 114 25.62 -13.94 21.08
N GLN A 115 26.17 -15.08 20.64
CA GLN A 115 27.40 -15.64 21.17
C GLN A 115 28.32 -16.08 20.03
N GLN A 116 29.62 -16.08 20.31
CA GLN A 116 30.62 -16.66 19.43
C GLN A 116 30.40 -18.18 19.39
N GLN A 117 30.31 -18.75 18.19
CA GLN A 117 30.09 -20.19 18.02
C GLN A 117 31.41 -20.97 18.17
N ASP A 118 31.31 -22.27 18.48
CA ASP A 118 32.47 -23.15 18.56
C ASP A 118 33.18 -23.23 17.19
N GLY A 119 34.47 -22.87 17.18
CA GLY A 119 35.28 -22.81 15.96
C GLY A 119 35.12 -21.53 15.12
N GLU A 120 34.27 -20.58 15.52
CA GLU A 120 34.16 -19.28 14.86
C GLU A 120 35.37 -18.40 15.20
N ALA A 121 36.07 -17.90 14.18
CA ALA A 121 37.15 -16.94 14.40
C ALA A 121 36.59 -15.60 14.94
N LEU A 122 37.29 -14.96 15.87
CA LEU A 122 36.83 -13.72 16.53
C LEU A 122 36.45 -12.61 15.52
N ILE A 123 37.20 -12.49 14.43
CA ILE A 123 36.93 -11.50 13.39
C ILE A 123 35.65 -11.81 12.59
N ALA A 124 35.29 -13.09 12.45
CA ALA A 124 34.06 -13.52 11.82
C ALA A 124 32.85 -13.20 12.71
N TYR A 125 32.99 -13.50 14.01
CA TYR A 125 31.99 -13.12 15.02
C TYR A 125 31.74 -11.60 15.03
N TYR A 126 32.80 -10.81 15.07
CA TYR A 126 32.69 -9.34 15.04
C TYR A 126 31.92 -8.84 13.81
N LYS A 127 32.25 -9.34 12.61
CA LYS A 127 31.58 -8.93 11.37
C LYS A 127 30.09 -9.31 11.37
N ARG A 128 29.77 -10.51 11.86
CA ARG A 128 28.39 -10.99 11.97
C ARG A 128 27.58 -10.12 12.93
N THR A 129 28.12 -9.84 14.11
CA THR A 129 27.47 -9.01 15.12
C THR A 129 27.31 -7.57 14.67
N ALA A 130 28.34 -6.97 14.06
CA ALA A 130 28.26 -5.60 13.53
C ALA A 130 27.23 -5.48 12.40
N GLY A 131 27.15 -6.49 11.52
CA GLY A 131 26.14 -6.57 10.47
C GLY A 131 24.72 -6.63 11.02
N LEU A 132 24.49 -7.50 12.02
CA LEU A 132 23.20 -7.61 12.70
C LEU A 132 22.81 -6.29 13.38
N LEU A 133 23.70 -5.71 14.18
CA LEU A 133 23.45 -4.46 14.90
C LEU A 133 23.17 -3.27 13.97
N SER A 134 23.86 -3.20 12.82
CA SER A 134 23.59 -2.18 11.81
C SER A 134 22.24 -2.39 11.12
N TRP A 135 21.84 -3.64 10.89
CA TRP A 135 20.58 -3.95 10.22
C TRP A 135 19.37 -3.61 11.09
N VAL A 136 19.47 -3.82 12.41
CA VAL A 136 18.43 -3.46 13.39
C VAL A 136 18.41 -1.97 13.75
N GLY A 137 19.25 -1.15 13.11
CA GLY A 137 19.32 0.29 13.36
C GLY A 137 19.99 0.67 14.68
N GLY A 138 20.80 -0.24 15.27
CA GLY A 138 21.62 0.04 16.43
C GLY A 138 22.58 1.21 16.14
N LYS A 139 22.50 2.27 16.95
CA LYS A 139 23.35 3.46 16.84
C LYS A 139 24.12 3.65 18.14
N ASP A 140 25.38 4.06 18.01
CA ASP A 140 26.17 4.48 19.16
C ASP A 140 25.55 5.70 19.82
N ARG A 141 25.65 5.77 21.16
CA ARG A 141 25.27 6.99 21.88
C ARG A 141 26.19 8.14 21.44
N PRO A 142 25.64 9.32 21.16
CA PRO A 142 26.45 10.48 20.83
C PRO A 142 27.38 10.81 22.00
N LYS A 143 28.62 11.24 21.68
CA LYS A 143 29.59 11.65 22.71
C LYS A 143 29.02 12.83 23.50
N PRO A 144 29.12 12.85 24.84
CA PRO A 144 28.77 14.04 25.61
C PRO A 144 29.70 15.17 25.15
N THR A 145 29.11 16.22 24.58
CA THR A 145 29.84 17.45 24.29
C THR A 145 30.25 18.05 25.63
N SER A 146 31.55 18.00 25.96
CA SER A 146 32.08 18.72 27.10
C SER A 146 31.76 20.19 26.92
N SER A 147 30.83 20.71 27.72
CA SER A 147 30.57 22.13 27.84
C SER A 147 31.86 22.80 28.31
N VAL A 148 32.47 23.60 27.44
CA VAL A 148 33.57 24.50 27.79
C VAL A 148 33.05 25.45 28.89
N PRO A 149 33.77 25.68 30.00
CA PRO A 149 33.36 26.70 30.97
C PRO A 149 33.52 28.07 30.32
N ASN A 150 32.49 28.91 30.44
CA ASN A 150 32.57 30.31 30.02
C ASN A 150 33.63 31.05 30.87
N PRO A 151 34.38 31.99 30.27
CA PRO A 151 35.43 32.75 30.96
C PRO A 151 34.89 33.67 32.07
#